data_AF-A0A3A5HF38-F1
#
_entry.id   AF-A0A3A5HF38-F1
#
_cell.length_a   1.000
_cell.length_b   1.000
_cell.length_c   1.000
_cell.angle_alpha   90.00
_cell.angle_beta   90.00
_cell.angle_gamma   90.00
#
_symmetry.space_group_name_H-M   'P 1'
#
loop_
_entity.id
_entity.type
_entity.pdbx_description
1 polymer ?
#
loop_
_entity_poly.entity_id
_entity_poly.type
_entity_poly.pdbx_seq_one_letter_code
_entity_poly.pdbx_strand_id
1 'polypeptide(L)'
;MWDLLTLIRSAILIFASILVILSAIGIIRFKDDRKKVLYARIHILGIADVACILALLALYEPLLAVTYLILVPFASHAIANAYNYGEEKHD
;
A
#
# COMPACT_ATOMS: atom_id res chain seq x y z
N MET A 1 -4.38 29.33 13.52
CA MET A 1 -5.27 28.21 13.11
C MET A 1 -4.77 27.56 11.82
N TRP A 2 -4.54 28.31 10.73
CA TRP A 2 -3.98 27.80 9.47
C TRP A 2 -2.60 27.15 9.61
N ASP A 3 -1.71 27.72 10.44
CA ASP A 3 -0.36 27.15 10.63
C ASP A 3 -0.36 25.77 11.29
N LEU A 4 -1.24 25.54 12.27
CA LEU A 4 -1.33 24.25 12.95
C LEU A 4 -1.82 23.16 11.99
N LEU A 5 -2.84 23.49 11.18
CA LEU A 5 -3.39 22.56 10.20
C LEU A 5 -2.37 22.21 9.12
N THR A 6 -1.63 23.21 8.61
CA THR A 6 -0.51 23.01 7.68
C THR A 6 0.59 22.16 8.29
N LEU A 7 0.96 22.40 9.55
CA LEU A 7 1.97 21.60 10.27
C LEU A 7 1.56 20.13 10.37
N ILE A 8 0.30 19.85 10.74
CA ILE A 8 -0.24 18.49 10.84
C ILE A 8 -0.16 17.78 9.48
N ARG A 9 -0.52 18.47 8.40
CA ARG A 9 -0.46 17.89 7.05
C ARG A 9 0.95 17.58 6.59
N SER A 10 1.86 18.52 6.80
CA SER A 10 3.27 18.32 6.49
C SER A 10 3.83 17.12 7.25
N ALA A 11 3.47 16.97 8.54
CA ALA A 11 3.84 15.80 9.32
C ALA A 11 3.26 14.49 8.75
N ILE A 12 1.99 14.47 8.35
CA ILE A 12 1.36 13.32 7.71
C ILE A 12 2.06 12.96 6.39
N LEU A 13 2.40 13.95 5.56
CA LEU A 13 3.09 13.71 4.28
C LEU A 13 4.51 13.19 4.46
N ILE A 14 5.25 13.69 5.46
CA ILE A 14 6.57 13.15 5.82
C ILE A 14 6.44 11.71 6.31
N PHE A 15 5.45 11.43 7.16
CA PHE A 15 5.21 10.07 7.62
C PHE A 15 4.83 9.12 6.48
N ALA A 16 3.95 9.57 5.57
CA ALA A 16 3.57 8.81 4.39
C ALA A 16 4.77 8.52 3.48
N SER A 17 5.67 9.48 3.26
CA SER A 17 6.86 9.26 2.43
C SER A 17 7.80 8.21 3.05
N ILE A 18 7.98 8.23 4.37
CA ILE A 18 8.76 7.22 5.09
C ILE A 18 8.16 5.83 4.89
N LEU A 19 6.83 5.69 5.03
CA LEU A 19 6.14 4.41 4.82
C LEU A 19 6.31 3.89 3.37
N VAL A 20 6.23 4.77 2.38
CA VAL A 20 6.44 4.41 0.97
C VAL A 20 7.87 3.89 0.75
N ILE A 21 8.88 4.57 1.29
CA ILE A 21 10.28 4.14 1.18
C ILE A 21 10.47 2.78 1.87
N LEU A 22 9.94 2.59 3.08
CA LEU A 22 10.02 1.32 3.80
C LEU A 22 9.31 0.19 3.06
N SER A 23 8.15 0.47 2.45
CA SER A 23 7.42 -0.50 1.64
C SER A 23 8.21 -0.90 0.40
N ALA A 24 8.80 0.06 -0.33
CA ALA A 24 9.64 -0.21 -1.48
C ALA A 24 10.86 -1.09 -1.12
N ILE A 25 11.55 -0.75 -0.02
CA ILE A 25 12.66 -1.56 0.50
C ILE A 25 12.17 -2.95 0.89
N GLY A 26 11.03 -3.06 1.56
CA GLY A 26 10.44 -4.33 2.00
C GLY A 26 10.10 -5.26 0.83
N ILE A 27 9.52 -4.71 -0.24
CA ILE A 27 9.17 -5.47 -1.46
C ILE A 27 10.43 -6.02 -2.13
N ILE A 28 11.47 -5.20 -2.29
CA ILE A 28 12.73 -5.60 -2.95
C ILE A 28 13.51 -6.61 -2.08
N ARG A 29 13.48 -6.46 -0.76
CA ARG A 29 14.25 -7.29 0.17
C ARG A 29 13.68 -8.69 0.33
N PHE A 30 12.38 -8.88 0.14
CA PHE A 30 11.75 -10.20 0.17
C PHE A 30 12.04 -10.97 -1.13
N LYS A 31 13.09 -11.79 -1.13
CA LYS A 31 13.42 -12.75 -2.20
C LYS A 31 12.46 -13.94 -2.21
N ASP A 32 12.25 -14.54 -3.38
CA ASP A 32 11.31 -15.66 -3.63
C ASP A 32 11.65 -16.99 -2.93
N ASP A 33 12.70 -17.02 -2.11
CA ASP A 33 13.23 -18.21 -1.43
C ASP A 33 12.37 -18.71 -0.24
N ARG A 34 11.21 -18.09 0.00
CA ARG A 34 10.31 -18.43 1.13
C ARG A 34 8.94 -18.82 0.59
N LYS A 35 8.30 -19.82 1.22
CA LYS A 35 6.91 -20.17 0.90
C LYS A 35 6.02 -18.95 1.17
N LYS A 36 5.14 -18.59 0.21
CA LYS A 36 4.19 -17.46 0.28
C LYS A 36 4.80 -16.04 0.23
N VAL A 37 5.94 -15.86 -0.46
CA VAL A 37 6.57 -14.53 -0.64
C VAL A 37 5.61 -13.52 -1.28
N LEU A 38 4.78 -13.96 -2.23
CA LEU A 38 3.78 -13.07 -2.85
C LEU A 38 2.79 -12.49 -1.83
N TYR A 39 2.27 -13.29 -0.91
CA TYR A 39 1.38 -12.80 0.16
C TYR A 39 2.08 -11.79 1.06
N ALA A 40 3.36 -12.00 1.38
CA ALA A 40 4.14 -11.03 2.14
C ALA A 40 4.34 -9.71 1.37
N ARG A 41 4.64 -9.79 0.05
CA ARG A 41 4.76 -8.60 -0.81
C ARG A 41 3.44 -7.84 -0.92
N ILE A 42 2.31 -8.53 -1.06
CA ILE A 42 0.97 -7.91 -1.07
C ILE A 42 0.68 -7.21 0.26
N HIS A 43 1.06 -7.81 1.39
CA HIS A 43 0.88 -7.17 2.69
C HIS A 43 1.73 -5.90 2.84
N ILE A 44 2.99 -5.93 2.35
CA ILE A 44 3.88 -4.75 2.34
C ILE A 44 3.37 -3.68 1.35
N LEU A 45 2.83 -4.07 0.20
CA LEU A 45 2.20 -3.18 -0.76
C LEU A 45 1.00 -2.46 -0.12
N GLY A 46 0.21 -3.17 0.68
CA GLY A 46 -0.88 -2.56 1.46
C GLY A 46 -0.41 -1.42 2.40
N ILE A 47 0.83 -1.45 2.90
CA ILE A 47 1.40 -0.35 3.68
C ILE A 47 1.62 0.90 2.80
N ALA A 48 2.09 0.71 1.56
CA ALA A 48 2.22 1.82 0.60
C ALA A 48 0.86 2.37 0.19
N ASP A 49 -0.14 1.51 0.02
CA ASP A 49 -1.51 1.92 -0.30
C ASP A 49 -2.13 2.78 0.82
N VAL A 50 -1.95 2.38 2.09
CA VAL A 50 -2.38 3.18 3.24
C VAL A 50 -1.63 4.51 3.32
N ALA A 51 -0.32 4.52 3.06
CA ALA A 51 0.46 5.75 3.00
C ALA A 51 -0.06 6.71 1.91
N CYS A 52 -0.43 6.18 0.74
CA CYS A 52 -1.05 6.95 -0.34
C CYS A 52 -2.40 7.55 0.08
N ILE A 53 -3.27 6.75 0.72
CA ILE A 53 -4.57 7.23 1.25
C ILE A 53 -4.36 8.39 2.24
N LEU A 54 -3.41 8.25 3.17
CA LEU A 54 -3.09 9.31 4.13
C LEU A 54 -2.59 10.59 3.45
N ALA A 55 -1.76 10.44 2.41
CA ALA A 55 -1.28 11.59 1.62
C ALA A 55 -2.42 12.30 0.89
N LEU A 56 -3.33 11.55 0.26
CA LEU A 56 -4.52 12.11 -0.42
C LEU A 56 -5.42 12.88 0.56
N LEU A 57 -5.64 12.35 1.77
CA LEU A 57 -6.40 13.06 2.81
C LEU A 57 -5.69 14.35 3.26
N ALA A 58 -4.36 14.33 3.40
CA ALA A 58 -3.59 15.53 3.74
C ALA A 58 -3.66 16.61 2.64
N LEU A 59 -3.80 16.18 1.38
CA LEU A 59 -3.92 17.04 0.20
C LEU A 59 -5.36 17.51 -0.10
N TYR A 60 -6.33 17.20 0.77
CA TYR A 60 -7.75 17.50 0.56
C TYR A 60 -8.41 16.80 -0.65
N GLU A 61 -7.96 15.58 -0.96
CA GLU A 61 -8.55 14.75 -2.03
C GLU A 61 -9.33 13.55 -1.45
N PRO A 62 -10.43 13.77 -0.69
CA PRO A 62 -11.12 12.70 0.02
C PRO A 62 -11.81 11.70 -0.90
N LEU A 63 -12.29 12.14 -2.07
CA LEU A 63 -12.95 11.26 -3.04
C LEU A 63 -11.98 10.20 -3.58
N LEU A 64 -10.74 10.63 -3.91
CA LEU A 64 -9.66 9.75 -4.34
C LEU A 64 -9.24 8.82 -3.20
N ALA A 65 -9.08 9.35 -1.98
CA ALA A 65 -8.71 8.55 -0.82
C ALA A 65 -9.71 7.41 -0.53
N VAL A 66 -11.01 7.71 -0.58
CA VAL A 66 -12.08 6.71 -0.42
C VAL A 66 -12.09 5.69 -1.55
N THR A 67 -11.93 6.16 -2.80
CA THR A 67 -11.84 5.27 -3.96
C THR A 67 -10.69 4.29 -3.80
N TYR A 68 -9.51 4.77 -3.38
CA TYR A 68 -8.35 3.94 -3.14
C TYR A 68 -8.58 2.96 -1.98
N LEU A 69 -9.18 3.43 -0.88
CA LEU A 69 -9.53 2.59 0.29
C LEU A 69 -10.42 1.40 -0.10
N ILE A 70 -11.39 1.62 -0.99
CA ILE A 70 -12.28 0.56 -1.47
C ILE A 70 -11.53 -0.39 -2.40
N LEU A 71 -10.77 0.14 -3.37
CA LEU A 71 -10.18 -0.66 -4.44
C LEU A 71 -8.97 -1.50 -4.01
N VAL A 72 -8.14 -1.01 -3.08
CA VAL A 72 -6.92 -1.69 -2.61
C VAL A 72 -7.16 -3.13 -2.13
N PRO A 73 -8.16 -3.44 -1.27
CA PRO A 73 -8.42 -4.81 -0.86
C PRO A 73 -8.86 -5.70 -2.03
N PHE A 74 -9.64 -5.19 -2.99
CA PHE A 74 -10.02 -5.96 -4.18
C PHE A 74 -8.82 -6.26 -5.08
N ALA A 75 -7.95 -5.27 -5.31
CA ALA A 75 -6.74 -5.45 -6.08
C ALA A 75 -5.82 -6.50 -5.42
N SER A 76 -5.61 -6.38 -4.11
CA SER A 76 -4.81 -7.33 -3.32
C SER A 76 -5.38 -8.75 -3.40
N HIS A 77 -6.71 -8.88 -3.26
CA HIS A 77 -7.39 -10.16 -3.35
C HIS A 77 -7.29 -10.77 -4.74
N ALA A 78 -7.50 -9.97 -5.80
CA ALA A 78 -7.39 -10.42 -7.18
C ALA A 78 -5.97 -10.91 -7.51
N ILE A 79 -4.92 -10.19 -7.07
CA ILE A 79 -3.53 -10.60 -7.27
C ILE A 79 -3.23 -11.92 -6.53
N ALA A 80 -3.65 -12.03 -5.27
CA ALA A 80 -3.44 -13.25 -4.48
C ALA A 80 -4.19 -14.46 -5.07
N ASN A 81 -5.42 -14.25 -5.55
CA ASN A 81 -6.23 -15.28 -6.18
C ASN A 81 -5.62 -15.72 -7.52
N ALA A 82 -5.22 -14.77 -8.37
CA ALA A 82 -4.55 -15.06 -9.63
C ALA A 82 -3.24 -15.84 -9.43
N TYR A 83 -2.47 -15.54 -8.39
CA TYR A 83 -1.28 -16.33 -8.08
C TYR A 83 -1.61 -17.76 -7.62
N ASN A 84 -2.59 -17.92 -6.72
CA ASN A 84 -2.91 -19.23 -6.15
C ASN A 84 -3.67 -20.18 -7.10
N TYR A 85 -4.46 -19.62 -8.02
CA TYR A 85 -5.26 -20.40 -8.98
C TYR A 85 -4.74 -20.31 -10.43
N GLY A 86 -3.91 -19.32 -10.74
CA GLY A 86 -3.23 -19.19 -12.04
C GLY A 86 -1.89 -19.91 -12.12
N GLU A 87 -1.30 -20.31 -10.97
CA GLU A 87 -0.47 -21.51 -10.93
C GLU A 87 -1.40 -22.73 -11.11
N GLU A 88 -1.95 -22.90 -12.32
CA GLU A 88 -2.49 -24.19 -12.73
C GLU A 88 -1.39 -25.22 -12.47
N LYS A 89 -1.69 -26.13 -11.55
CA LYS A 89 -1.00 -27.38 -11.41
C LYS A 89 -0.90 -28.00 -12.80
N HIS A 90 0.29 -27.95 -13.40
CA HIS A 90 0.70 -28.94 -14.37
C HIS A 90 0.86 -30.26 -13.62
N ASP A 91 -0.27 -30.89 -13.28
CA ASP A 91 -0.35 -32.34 -13.04
C ASP A 91 -0.72 -33.02 -14.37
#